data_AF-A0A497P3U1-F1
#
_entry.id   AF-A0A497P3U1-F1
#
_cell.length_a   1.000
_cell.length_b   1.000
_cell.length_c   1.000
_cell.angle_alpha   90.00
_cell.angle_beta   90.00
_cell.angle_gamma   90.00
#
_symmetry.space_group_name_H-M   'P 1'
#
loop_
_entity.id
_entity.type
_entity.pdbx_description
1 polymer ?
#
loop_
_entity_poly.entity_id
_entity_poly.type
_entity_poly.pdbx_seq_one_letter_code
_entity_poly.pdbx_strand_id
1 'polypeptide(L)'
;MSRKMFIAGLAVLSIILALLPSSAFAAVELIGHPRFDEVWMVPISDPSAATTAFQTCDADMYPDMIVWDNVQKLLDENNTILSAPGFHFCYLGINTRSYVPDDAEQPDAGRQLAPLNFTAFRQALAWSALSKEQKEAAILEIYGGPINTACDTVVPPALGVWHDTSVVAPGGNFTKARELLLAGGFYIDGTTLYQPNGEAVRADIEVLSPSAAPTSVAFTQKFVDQWNEFFHTFLGVTNPTFTNNAVDFNAELVPRAFLYRNFDIYFLCWGLGRFPDYLYDFFHSSQDFPWGYNSPGIADPTLDAYL
;
A
#
# COMPACT_ATOMS: atom_id res chain seq x y z
N MET A 1 7.38 -74.42 44.78
CA MET A 1 8.20 -73.77 43.72
C MET A 1 9.59 -73.53 44.28
N SER A 2 10.65 -74.05 43.65
CA SER A 2 12.01 -73.92 44.22
C SER A 2 12.47 -72.45 44.16
N ARG A 3 13.27 -72.00 45.13
CA ARG A 3 13.82 -70.62 45.18
C ARG A 3 14.53 -70.24 43.88
N LYS A 4 15.10 -71.22 43.16
CA LYS A 4 15.71 -71.05 41.84
C LYS A 4 14.68 -70.80 40.72
N MET A 5 13.51 -71.44 40.75
CA MET A 5 12.43 -71.18 39.79
C MET A 5 11.77 -69.81 39.99
N PHE A 6 11.71 -69.31 41.23
CA PHE A 6 11.17 -67.97 41.51
C PHE A 6 12.11 -66.86 41.02
N ILE A 7 13.42 -67.02 41.24
CA ILE A 7 14.44 -66.08 40.74
C ILE A 7 14.51 -66.11 39.20
N ALA A 8 14.44 -67.29 38.59
CA ALA A 8 14.40 -67.41 37.12
C ALA A 8 13.13 -66.77 36.53
N GLY A 9 11.97 -66.95 37.17
CA GLY A 9 10.72 -66.31 36.76
C GLY A 9 10.77 -64.79 36.85
N LEU A 10 11.35 -64.23 37.91
CA LEU A 10 11.57 -62.79 38.06
C LEU A 10 12.55 -62.24 37.03
N ALA A 11 13.65 -62.93 36.74
CA ALA A 11 14.62 -62.50 35.74
C ALA A 11 14.03 -62.48 34.32
N VAL A 12 13.22 -63.48 33.97
CA VAL A 12 12.52 -63.54 32.67
C VAL A 12 11.46 -62.45 32.57
N LEU A 13 10.71 -62.16 33.65
CA LEU A 13 9.72 -61.08 33.66
C LEU A 13 10.38 -59.70 33.52
N SER A 14 11.53 -59.47 34.17
CA SER A 14 12.30 -58.22 34.05
C SER A 14 12.89 -58.03 32.64
N ILE A 15 13.34 -59.11 32.00
CA ILE A 15 13.83 -59.07 30.61
C ILE A 15 12.68 -58.80 29.63
N ILE A 16 11.49 -59.38 29.86
CA ILE A 16 10.30 -59.11 29.05
C ILE A 16 9.82 -57.66 29.21
N LEU A 17 9.86 -57.09 30.42
CA LEU A 17 9.54 -55.67 30.63
C LEU A 17 10.58 -54.73 30.00
N ALA A 18 11.86 -55.12 29.94
CA ALA A 18 12.92 -54.34 29.29
C ALA A 18 12.93 -54.46 27.75
N LEU A 19 12.25 -55.47 27.20
CA LEU A 19 12.08 -55.69 25.76
C LEU A 19 10.75 -55.14 25.21
N LEU A 20 9.91 -54.55 26.06
CA LEU A 20 8.78 -53.76 25.56
C LEU A 20 9.38 -52.57 24.79
N PRO A 21 9.14 -52.46 23.47
CA PRO A 21 9.67 -51.35 22.72
C PRO A 21 9.14 -50.05 23.36
N SER A 22 10.04 -49.10 23.59
CA SER A 22 9.76 -47.75 24.11
C SER A 22 8.75 -46.97 23.25
N SER A 23 8.26 -47.56 22.15
CA SER A 23 7.24 -47.04 21.26
C SER A 23 5.85 -46.89 21.90
N ALA A 24 5.62 -47.41 23.11
CA ALA A 24 4.37 -47.14 23.85
C ALA A 24 4.26 -45.68 24.36
N PHE A 25 5.33 -44.89 24.28
CA PHE A 25 5.34 -43.44 24.50
C PHE A 25 6.02 -42.71 23.33
N ALA A 26 5.85 -43.19 22.10
CA ALA A 26 6.04 -42.28 20.97
C ALA A 26 5.03 -41.14 21.18
N ALA A 27 5.54 -39.96 21.59
CA ALA A 27 4.74 -38.75 21.64
C ALA A 27 4.01 -38.68 20.29
N VAL A 28 2.69 -38.62 20.34
CA VAL A 28 1.91 -38.39 19.12
C VAL A 28 2.46 -37.10 18.56
N GLU A 29 3.20 -37.17 17.45
CA GLU A 29 3.50 -36.00 16.67
C GLU A 29 2.15 -35.57 16.10
N LEU A 30 1.46 -34.75 16.88
CA LEU A 30 0.27 -34.08 16.42
C LEU A 30 0.77 -33.23 15.24
N ILE A 31 0.33 -33.54 14.04
CA ILE A 31 0.65 -32.75 12.85
C ILE A 31 -0.46 -31.72 12.72
N GLY A 32 -0.13 -30.42 12.78
CA GLY A 32 -1.10 -29.33 12.60
C GLY A 32 -1.70 -28.73 13.88
N HIS A 33 -1.10 -28.97 15.05
CA HIS A 33 -1.37 -28.20 16.27
C HIS A 33 -0.23 -27.19 16.52
N PRO A 34 -0.49 -26.06 17.17
CA PRO A 34 0.57 -25.17 17.65
C PRO A 34 1.56 -25.94 18.54
N ARG A 35 2.85 -25.76 18.26
CA ARG A 35 3.95 -26.31 19.07
C ARG A 35 4.33 -25.38 20.23
N PHE A 36 3.86 -24.14 20.21
CA PHE A 36 4.04 -23.17 21.30
C PHE A 36 2.93 -23.36 22.34
N ASP A 37 3.28 -23.28 23.62
CA ASP A 37 2.31 -23.28 24.72
C ASP A 37 1.57 -21.94 24.79
N GLU A 38 2.28 -20.83 24.55
CA GLU A 38 1.74 -19.46 24.56
C GLU A 38 2.42 -18.60 23.47
N VAL A 39 1.69 -17.57 23.00
CA VAL A 39 2.23 -16.53 22.11
C VAL A 39 1.78 -15.18 22.64
N TRP A 40 2.73 -14.29 22.92
CA TRP A 40 2.48 -12.95 23.44
C TRP A 40 2.68 -11.92 22.32
N MET A 41 1.60 -11.22 21.94
CA MET A 41 1.65 -10.12 20.98
C MET A 41 1.73 -8.80 21.72
N VAL A 42 2.95 -8.27 21.86
CA VAL A 42 3.22 -7.03 22.61
C VAL A 42 3.31 -5.85 21.65
N PRO A 43 2.42 -4.85 21.73
CA PRO A 43 2.49 -3.68 20.85
C PRO A 43 3.65 -2.78 21.26
N ILE A 44 4.63 -2.62 20.36
CA ILE A 44 5.75 -1.68 20.51
C ILE A 44 5.71 -0.74 19.31
N SER A 45 5.19 0.47 19.50
CA SER A 45 4.95 1.41 18.39
C SER A 45 6.21 2.11 17.88
N ASP A 46 7.26 2.22 18.70
CA ASP A 46 8.53 2.83 18.30
C ASP A 46 9.46 1.77 17.67
N PRO A 47 9.86 1.92 16.39
CA PRO A 47 10.70 0.93 15.71
C PRO A 47 12.07 0.70 16.37
N SER A 48 12.62 1.70 17.06
CA SER A 48 13.93 1.59 17.73
C SER A 48 13.80 0.80 19.04
N ALA A 49 12.72 1.01 19.78
CA ALA A 49 12.36 0.23 20.96
C ALA A 49 12.08 -1.23 20.57
N ALA A 50 11.35 -1.48 19.48
CA ALA A 50 11.11 -2.84 18.98
C ALA A 50 12.40 -3.55 18.58
N THR A 51 13.32 -2.84 17.92
CA THR A 51 14.67 -3.35 17.61
C THR A 51 15.44 -3.71 18.88
N THR A 52 15.39 -2.86 19.90
CA THR A 52 16.05 -3.10 21.19
C THR A 52 15.47 -4.32 21.89
N ALA A 53 14.14 -4.44 21.95
CA ALA A 53 13.46 -5.58 22.57
C ALA A 53 13.83 -6.92 21.90
N PHE A 54 13.97 -6.92 20.56
CA PHE A 54 14.48 -8.09 19.85
C PHE A 54 15.94 -8.39 20.21
N GLN A 55 16.80 -7.37 20.25
CA GLN A 55 18.22 -7.51 20.62
C GLN A 55 18.44 -8.01 22.06
N THR A 56 17.58 -7.62 23.00
CA THR A 56 17.64 -8.04 24.41
C THR A 56 16.94 -9.37 24.69
N CYS A 57 16.38 -10.02 23.65
CA CYS A 57 15.56 -11.23 23.77
C CYS A 57 14.28 -11.02 24.61
N ASP A 58 13.80 -9.78 24.73
CA ASP A 58 12.46 -9.48 25.26
C ASP A 58 11.37 -9.78 24.22
N ALA A 59 11.75 -9.87 22.94
CA ALA A 59 10.91 -10.36 21.84
C ALA A 59 11.67 -11.38 20.99
N ASP A 60 11.07 -12.55 20.77
CA ASP A 60 11.65 -13.62 19.93
C ASP A 60 11.42 -13.39 18.42
N MET A 61 10.46 -12.54 18.06
CA MET A 61 10.09 -12.23 16.68
C MET A 61 9.79 -10.74 16.50
N TYR A 62 10.28 -10.16 15.41
CA TYR A 62 10.01 -8.78 15.02
C TYR A 62 9.46 -8.73 13.58
N PRO A 63 8.14 -8.83 13.40
CA PRO A 63 7.50 -8.68 12.09
C PRO A 63 7.40 -7.21 11.66
N ASP A 64 7.10 -6.99 10.37
CA ASP A 64 6.74 -5.69 9.79
C ASP A 64 7.77 -4.57 10.04
N MET A 65 9.06 -4.91 9.88
CA MET A 65 10.14 -3.92 9.98
C MET A 65 10.06 -2.91 8.81
N ILE A 66 9.72 -1.66 9.13
CA ILE A 66 9.53 -0.58 8.15
C ILE A 66 10.71 0.42 8.06
N VAL A 67 11.72 0.28 8.92
CA VAL A 67 12.90 1.17 8.96
C VAL A 67 14.14 0.41 8.54
N TRP A 68 14.71 0.76 7.38
CA TRP A 68 15.83 0.02 6.79
C TRP A 68 17.07 -0.02 7.67
N ASP A 69 17.43 1.06 8.33
CA ASP A 69 18.61 1.09 9.21
C ASP A 69 18.51 0.06 10.35
N ASN A 70 17.29 -0.19 10.86
CA ASN A 70 17.07 -1.22 11.86
C ASN A 70 17.22 -2.63 11.27
N VAL A 71 16.73 -2.85 10.04
CA VAL A 71 16.93 -4.12 9.30
C VAL A 71 18.42 -4.38 9.10
N GLN A 72 19.15 -3.38 8.60
CA GLN A 72 20.58 -3.48 8.33
C GLN A 72 21.36 -3.76 9.62
N LYS A 73 21.04 -3.07 10.72
CA LYS A 73 21.64 -3.31 12.03
C LYS A 73 21.49 -4.78 12.46
N LEU A 74 20.28 -5.35 12.36
CA LEU A 74 20.06 -6.73 12.75
C LEU A 74 20.76 -7.74 11.83
N LEU A 75 20.88 -7.45 10.52
CA LEU A 75 21.66 -8.25 9.59
C LEU A 75 23.15 -8.25 9.95
N ASP A 76 23.72 -7.08 10.27
CA ASP A 76 25.12 -6.93 10.66
C ASP A 76 25.44 -7.67 11.98
N GLU A 77 24.43 -7.85 12.83
CA GLU A 77 24.48 -8.65 14.06
C GLU A 77 24.27 -10.16 13.83
N ASN A 78 24.21 -10.61 12.57
CA ASN A 78 24.00 -12.01 12.15
C ASN A 78 22.61 -12.59 12.50
N ASN A 79 21.58 -11.75 12.63
CA ASN A 79 20.22 -12.24 12.79
C ASN A 79 19.66 -12.78 11.47
N THR A 80 18.72 -13.72 11.57
CA THR A 80 17.99 -14.23 10.39
C THR A 80 16.82 -13.31 10.09
N ILE A 81 16.78 -12.75 8.88
CA ILE A 81 15.65 -11.96 8.39
C ILE A 81 15.02 -12.68 7.20
N LEU A 82 13.69 -12.78 7.23
CA LEU A 82 12.89 -13.31 6.14
C LEU A 82 12.15 -12.15 5.46
N SER A 83 12.18 -12.11 4.14
CA SER A 83 11.45 -11.13 3.33
C SER A 83 10.73 -11.82 2.19
N ALA A 84 9.54 -11.32 1.86
CA ALA A 84 8.72 -11.79 0.76
C ALA A 84 7.94 -10.60 0.18
N PRO A 85 7.56 -10.64 -1.12
CA PRO A 85 6.64 -9.66 -1.68
C PRO A 85 5.35 -9.56 -0.86
N GLY A 86 5.00 -8.35 -0.44
CA GLY A 86 3.86 -8.09 0.42
C GLY A 86 2.54 -7.99 -0.34
N PHE A 87 1.45 -8.34 0.32
CA PHE A 87 0.08 -8.01 -0.09
C PHE A 87 -0.25 -6.60 0.37
N HIS A 88 0.49 -5.62 -0.15
CA HIS A 88 0.37 -4.22 0.24
C HIS A 88 0.71 -3.32 -0.94
N PHE A 89 -0.09 -2.29 -1.19
CA PHE A 89 0.25 -1.26 -2.19
C PHE A 89 -0.15 0.13 -1.70
N CYS A 90 0.59 1.13 -2.18
CA CYS A 90 0.29 2.54 -1.97
C CYS A 90 0.01 3.22 -3.31
N TYR A 91 -0.86 4.22 -3.32
CA TYR A 91 -1.25 4.93 -4.53
C TYR A 91 -1.73 6.35 -4.23
N LEU A 92 -1.77 7.15 -5.29
CA LEU A 92 -2.42 8.45 -5.32
C LEU A 92 -3.87 8.27 -5.77
N GLY A 93 -4.82 8.35 -4.84
CA GLY A 93 -6.25 8.32 -5.14
C GLY A 93 -6.70 9.66 -5.70
N ILE A 94 -7.06 9.72 -6.98
CA ILE A 94 -7.55 10.93 -7.65
C ILE A 94 -9.08 10.91 -7.66
N ASN A 95 -9.73 11.95 -7.13
CA ASN A 95 -11.19 12.03 -7.13
C ASN A 95 -11.71 12.26 -8.56
N THR A 96 -12.37 11.25 -9.13
CA THR A 96 -12.86 11.26 -10.51
C THR A 96 -14.29 11.77 -10.66
N ARG A 97 -14.94 12.11 -9.54
CA ARG A 97 -16.29 12.70 -9.54
C ARG A 97 -16.24 14.11 -10.14
N SER A 98 -17.36 14.57 -10.68
CA SER A 98 -17.45 15.94 -11.21
C SER A 98 -17.63 16.97 -10.09
N TYR A 99 -18.32 16.57 -9.02
CA TYR A 99 -18.62 17.40 -7.86
C TYR A 99 -18.47 16.57 -6.59
N VAL A 100 -18.17 17.25 -5.48
CA VAL A 100 -18.29 16.65 -4.15
C VAL A 100 -19.75 16.25 -3.93
N PRO A 101 -20.03 14.98 -3.56
CA PRO A 101 -21.41 14.50 -3.39
C PRO A 101 -22.19 15.31 -2.34
N ASP A 102 -23.51 15.11 -2.25
CA ASP A 102 -24.38 15.69 -1.21
C ASP A 102 -25.30 14.60 -0.61
N ASP A 103 -24.70 13.64 0.07
CA ASP A 103 -25.32 12.38 0.54
C ASP A 103 -24.79 11.92 1.92
N ALA A 104 -23.89 12.68 2.56
CA ALA A 104 -23.35 12.38 3.89
C ALA A 104 -23.03 13.64 4.72
N GLU A 105 -23.72 14.75 4.45
CA GLU A 105 -23.51 16.05 5.13
C GLU A 105 -22.06 16.57 5.01
N GLN A 106 -21.34 16.17 3.96
CA GLN A 106 -19.98 16.60 3.72
C GLN A 106 -19.87 18.12 3.61
N PRO A 107 -18.76 18.70 4.13
CA PRO A 107 -18.53 20.13 4.12
C PRO A 107 -18.84 20.82 2.79
N ASP A 108 -18.05 20.75 1.76
CA ASP A 108 -18.22 21.58 0.55
C ASP A 108 -19.07 20.91 -0.54
N ALA A 109 -20.21 20.31 -0.17
CA ALA A 109 -21.12 19.65 -1.10
C ALA A 109 -21.40 20.50 -2.36
N GLY A 110 -21.28 19.88 -3.54
CA GLY A 110 -21.41 20.57 -4.82
C GLY A 110 -20.17 21.34 -5.30
N ARG A 111 -19.05 21.33 -4.56
CA ARG A 111 -17.77 21.87 -5.06
C ARG A 111 -17.31 21.11 -6.30
N GLN A 112 -16.93 21.84 -7.35
CA GLN A 112 -16.37 21.26 -8.58
C GLN A 112 -15.02 20.59 -8.31
N LEU A 113 -14.86 19.38 -8.86
CA LEU A 113 -13.63 18.60 -8.76
C LEU A 113 -12.83 18.56 -10.07
N ALA A 114 -13.43 19.03 -11.16
CA ALA A 114 -12.75 19.25 -12.42
C ALA A 114 -11.45 20.07 -12.21
N PRO A 115 -10.33 19.74 -12.88
CA PRO A 115 -10.24 18.89 -14.06
C PRO A 115 -10.04 17.39 -13.78
N LEU A 116 -10.07 16.94 -12.53
CA LEU A 116 -9.70 15.56 -12.16
C LEU A 116 -10.68 14.49 -12.68
N ASN A 117 -11.92 14.88 -13.01
CA ASN A 117 -12.91 14.03 -13.67
C ASN A 117 -12.58 13.75 -15.15
N PHE A 118 -11.77 14.56 -15.82
CA PHE A 118 -11.36 14.31 -17.21
C PHE A 118 -10.29 13.22 -17.30
N THR A 119 -10.57 12.14 -18.02
CA THR A 119 -9.62 11.02 -18.24
C THR A 119 -8.30 11.50 -18.83
N ALA A 120 -8.34 12.40 -19.82
CA ALA A 120 -7.13 12.94 -20.45
C ALA A 120 -6.24 13.71 -19.45
N PHE A 121 -6.85 14.44 -18.50
CA PHE A 121 -6.10 15.14 -17.45
C PHE A 121 -5.41 14.13 -16.52
N ARG A 122 -6.13 13.09 -16.06
CA ARG A 122 -5.54 12.03 -15.23
C ARG A 122 -4.43 11.26 -15.93
N GLN A 123 -4.60 10.97 -17.22
CA GLN A 123 -3.55 10.35 -18.04
C GLN A 123 -2.33 11.27 -18.17
N ALA A 124 -2.53 12.57 -18.39
CA ALA A 124 -1.45 13.53 -18.40
C ALA A 124 -0.69 13.55 -17.06
N LEU A 125 -1.40 13.56 -15.92
CA LEU A 125 -0.78 13.45 -14.60
C LEU A 125 0.02 12.16 -14.42
N ALA A 126 -0.49 11.02 -14.89
CA ALA A 126 0.22 9.75 -14.80
C ALA A 126 1.51 9.75 -15.63
N TRP A 127 1.49 10.30 -16.85
CA TRP A 127 2.65 10.36 -17.73
C TRP A 127 3.66 11.45 -17.34
N SER A 128 3.20 12.53 -16.71
CA SER A 128 4.08 13.57 -16.18
C SER A 128 4.57 13.29 -14.77
N ALA A 129 4.02 12.29 -14.05
CA ALA A 129 4.57 11.84 -12.78
C ALA A 129 5.98 11.22 -12.93
N LEU A 130 6.57 10.79 -11.82
CA LEU A 130 7.84 10.08 -11.80
C LEU A 130 7.80 8.83 -12.70
N SER A 131 8.84 8.59 -13.49
CA SER A 131 9.09 7.30 -14.17
C SER A 131 9.28 6.18 -13.15
N LYS A 132 9.28 4.93 -13.61
CA LYS A 132 9.58 3.78 -12.74
C LYS A 132 10.94 3.93 -12.06
N GLU A 133 11.98 4.27 -12.82
CA GLU A 133 13.34 4.46 -12.32
C GLU A 133 13.41 5.63 -11.32
N GLN A 134 12.67 6.72 -11.60
CA GLN A 134 12.59 7.85 -10.67
C GLN A 134 11.86 7.48 -9.37
N LYS A 135 10.81 6.65 -9.44
CA LYS A 135 10.12 6.11 -8.26
C LYS A 135 11.07 5.21 -7.45
N GLU A 136 11.79 4.29 -8.10
CA GLU A 136 12.76 3.41 -7.45
C GLU A 136 13.87 4.22 -6.77
N ALA A 137 14.40 5.25 -7.43
CA ALA A 137 15.38 6.15 -6.85
C ALA A 137 14.83 6.91 -5.64
N ALA A 138 13.62 7.47 -5.74
CA ALA A 138 12.98 8.17 -4.64
C ALA A 138 12.65 7.23 -3.46
N ILE A 139 12.25 5.98 -3.74
CA ILE A 139 12.02 4.97 -2.71
C ILE A 139 13.31 4.66 -1.96
N LEU A 140 14.40 4.42 -2.70
CA LEU A 140 15.71 4.15 -2.10
C LEU A 140 16.20 5.34 -1.27
N GLU A 141 16.03 6.57 -1.75
CA GLU A 141 16.40 7.81 -1.05
C GLU A 141 15.63 7.97 0.27
N ILE A 142 14.32 7.68 0.27
CA ILE A 142 13.42 8.02 1.37
C ILE A 142 13.27 6.88 2.38
N TYR A 143 13.12 5.64 1.92
CA TYR A 143 12.84 4.48 2.76
C TYR A 143 14.11 3.67 3.07
N GLY A 144 15.10 3.74 2.18
CA GLY A 144 16.30 2.89 2.25
C GLY A 144 16.02 1.43 1.89
N GLY A 145 17.07 0.73 1.46
CA GLY A 145 17.04 -0.70 1.16
C GLY A 145 15.92 -1.16 0.21
N PRO A 146 15.60 -2.47 0.22
CA PRO A 146 14.54 -3.06 -0.58
C PRO A 146 13.24 -3.30 0.22
N ILE A 147 12.89 -2.43 1.18
CA ILE A 147 11.63 -2.57 1.96
C ILE A 147 10.40 -2.24 1.09
N ASN A 148 10.55 -1.25 0.22
CA ASN A 148 9.50 -0.81 -0.70
C ASN A 148 9.99 -0.97 -2.14
N THR A 149 9.04 -1.18 -3.05
CA THR A 149 9.32 -1.26 -4.49
C THR A 149 8.27 -0.49 -5.27
N ALA A 150 8.65 0.01 -6.46
CA ALA A 150 7.72 0.71 -7.33
C ALA A 150 6.65 -0.28 -7.85
N CYS A 151 5.38 0.11 -7.68
CA CYS A 151 4.26 -0.62 -8.27
C CYS A 151 3.78 0.10 -9.53
N ASP A 152 3.64 -0.67 -10.61
CA ASP A 152 3.15 -0.17 -11.91
C ASP A 152 1.67 -0.52 -12.14
N THR A 153 1.13 -1.43 -11.31
CA THR A 153 -0.26 -1.89 -11.36
C THR A 153 -0.84 -1.95 -9.95
N VAL A 154 -2.17 -1.98 -9.85
CA VAL A 154 -2.92 -2.14 -8.58
C VAL A 154 -2.96 -3.59 -8.09
N VAL A 155 -2.34 -4.51 -8.83
CA VAL A 155 -2.20 -5.93 -8.48
C VAL A 155 -0.72 -6.18 -8.22
N PRO A 156 -0.24 -6.18 -6.96
CA PRO A 156 1.19 -6.32 -6.69
C PRO A 156 1.76 -7.68 -7.13
N PRO A 157 3.09 -7.77 -7.35
CA PRO A 157 3.75 -9.03 -7.72
C PRO A 157 3.48 -10.21 -6.77
N ALA A 158 3.15 -9.94 -5.50
CA ALA A 158 2.80 -10.95 -4.51
C ALA A 158 1.58 -11.82 -4.91
N LEU A 159 0.73 -11.32 -5.81
CA LEU A 159 -0.44 -12.02 -6.34
C LEU A 159 -0.10 -12.93 -7.54
N GLY A 160 1.18 -13.10 -7.88
CA GLY A 160 1.65 -14.14 -8.80
C GLY A 160 0.91 -14.12 -10.14
N VAL A 161 0.10 -15.16 -10.39
CA VAL A 161 -0.61 -15.36 -11.68
C VAL A 161 -1.58 -14.23 -12.05
N TRP A 162 -2.01 -13.42 -11.08
CA TRP A 162 -2.89 -12.28 -11.33
C TRP A 162 -2.12 -10.99 -11.67
N HIS A 163 -0.81 -10.94 -11.41
CA HIS A 163 0.02 -9.76 -11.71
C HIS A 163 0.39 -9.72 -13.20
N ASP A 164 -0.06 -8.68 -13.90
CA ASP A 164 0.27 -8.45 -15.31
C ASP A 164 1.57 -7.63 -15.44
N THR A 165 2.64 -8.29 -15.90
CA THR A 165 3.95 -7.67 -16.13
C THR A 165 4.06 -6.95 -17.47
N SER A 166 3.05 -7.06 -18.35
CA SER A 166 3.04 -6.44 -19.68
C SER A 166 2.56 -4.99 -19.66
N VAL A 167 2.00 -4.53 -18.53
CA VAL A 167 1.53 -3.15 -18.38
C VAL A 167 2.69 -2.17 -18.50
N VAL A 168 2.56 -1.23 -19.43
CA VAL A 168 3.52 -0.14 -19.59
C VAL A 168 3.29 0.88 -18.48
N ALA A 169 4.24 0.97 -17.55
CA ALA A 169 4.21 1.93 -16.46
C ALA A 169 4.19 3.38 -17.00
N PRO A 170 3.22 4.22 -16.62
CA PRO A 170 3.25 5.63 -16.98
C PRO A 170 4.27 6.39 -16.11
N GLY A 171 4.83 7.47 -16.67
CA GLY A 171 5.68 8.42 -15.97
C GLY A 171 6.89 8.89 -16.79
N GLY A 172 7.54 9.96 -16.34
CA GLY A 172 8.79 10.49 -16.89
C GLY A 172 8.70 11.04 -18.30
N ASN A 173 7.49 11.26 -18.84
CA ASN A 173 7.30 11.62 -20.24
C ASN A 173 6.35 12.81 -20.40
N PHE A 174 6.90 14.02 -20.22
CA PHE A 174 6.18 15.28 -20.37
C PHE A 174 5.61 15.50 -21.77
N THR A 175 6.32 15.05 -22.81
CA THR A 175 5.82 15.13 -24.19
C THR A 175 4.55 14.31 -24.36
N LYS A 176 4.55 13.05 -23.90
CA LYS A 176 3.37 12.19 -23.94
C LYS A 176 2.22 12.75 -23.09
N ALA A 177 2.54 13.27 -21.91
CA ALA A 177 1.55 13.92 -21.05
C ALA A 177 0.87 15.10 -21.75
N ARG A 178 1.65 15.98 -22.39
CA ARG A 178 1.13 17.11 -23.19
C ARG A 178 0.28 16.64 -24.37
N GLU A 179 0.74 15.64 -25.11
CA GLU A 179 -0.01 15.08 -26.24
C GLU A 179 -1.39 14.58 -25.81
N LEU A 180 -1.47 13.81 -24.72
CA LEU A 180 -2.72 13.29 -24.18
C LEU A 180 -3.62 14.42 -23.65
N LEU A 181 -3.03 15.40 -22.96
CA LEU A 181 -3.76 16.56 -22.45
C LEU A 181 -4.43 17.34 -23.58
N LEU A 182 -3.67 17.70 -24.62
CA LEU A 182 -4.18 18.45 -25.77
C LEU A 182 -5.17 17.63 -26.61
N ALA A 183 -4.91 16.33 -26.80
CA ALA A 183 -5.84 15.42 -27.48
C ALA A 183 -7.19 15.30 -26.74
N GLY A 184 -7.18 15.47 -25.42
CA GLY A 184 -8.37 15.54 -24.59
C GLY A 184 -9.19 16.83 -24.73
N GLY A 185 -8.74 17.80 -25.53
CA GLY A 185 -9.41 19.08 -25.75
C GLY A 185 -9.00 20.20 -24.79
N PHE A 186 -8.02 19.97 -23.91
CA PHE A 186 -7.42 21.05 -23.14
C PHE A 186 -6.58 21.94 -24.06
N TYR A 187 -6.53 23.23 -23.78
CA TYR A 187 -5.75 24.17 -24.57
C TYR A 187 -5.15 25.26 -23.68
N ILE A 188 -4.06 25.85 -24.15
CA ILE A 188 -3.35 26.94 -23.46
C ILE A 188 -3.65 28.23 -24.20
N ASP A 189 -4.11 29.25 -23.48
CA ASP A 189 -4.21 30.62 -23.96
C ASP A 189 -3.44 31.55 -23.01
N GLY A 190 -2.41 32.21 -23.55
CA GLY A 190 -1.41 32.90 -22.75
C GLY A 190 -0.71 31.95 -21.77
N THR A 191 -0.80 32.25 -20.47
CA THR A 191 -0.28 31.41 -19.37
C THR A 191 -1.37 30.59 -18.69
N THR A 192 -2.58 30.53 -19.23
CA THR A 192 -3.70 29.84 -18.60
C THR A 192 -4.03 28.55 -19.35
N LEU A 193 -4.10 27.44 -18.62
CA LEU A 193 -4.64 26.19 -19.12
C LEU A 193 -6.17 26.20 -19.00
N TYR A 194 -6.84 25.85 -20.09
CA TYR A 194 -8.29 25.73 -20.18
C TYR A 194 -8.71 24.28 -20.40
N GLN A 195 -9.85 23.95 -19.81
CA GLN A 195 -10.55 22.68 -19.91
C GLN A 195 -11.31 22.58 -21.25
N PRO A 196 -11.73 21.38 -21.68
CA PRO A 196 -12.47 21.19 -22.94
C PRO A 196 -13.83 21.92 -22.99
N ASN A 197 -14.41 22.24 -21.84
CA ASN A 197 -15.64 23.02 -21.73
C ASN A 197 -15.42 24.54 -21.83
N GLY A 198 -14.18 25.01 -22.00
CA GLY A 198 -13.81 26.42 -22.09
C GLY A 198 -13.59 27.12 -20.75
N GLU A 199 -13.78 26.45 -19.62
CA GLU A 199 -13.44 27.00 -18.30
C GLU A 199 -11.95 26.88 -18.03
N ALA A 200 -11.37 27.85 -17.32
CA ALA A 200 -9.99 27.72 -16.86
C ALA A 200 -9.85 26.51 -15.93
N VAL A 201 -8.73 25.79 -16.01
CA VAL A 201 -8.40 24.78 -15.00
C VAL A 201 -8.27 25.48 -13.64
N ARG A 202 -8.75 24.84 -12.56
CA ARG A 202 -8.62 25.37 -11.19
C ARG A 202 -7.18 25.78 -10.90
N ALA A 203 -7.01 26.89 -10.18
CA ALA A 203 -5.69 27.40 -9.83
C ALA A 203 -4.92 26.45 -8.92
N ASP A 204 -5.62 25.82 -7.97
CA ASP A 204 -5.02 24.97 -6.94
C ASP A 204 -5.64 23.57 -6.96
N ILE A 205 -4.78 22.56 -6.81
CA ILE A 205 -5.14 21.15 -6.62
C ILE A 205 -4.41 20.64 -5.37
N GLU A 206 -5.17 20.21 -4.38
CA GLU A 206 -4.63 19.71 -3.11
C GLU A 206 -4.27 18.21 -3.22
N VAL A 207 -3.12 17.84 -2.66
CA VAL A 207 -2.66 16.46 -2.56
C VAL A 207 -2.45 16.13 -1.09
N LEU A 208 -3.36 15.35 -0.51
CA LEU A 208 -3.32 14.97 0.90
C LEU A 208 -2.29 13.88 1.15
N SER A 209 -1.51 14.01 2.23
CA SER A 209 -0.63 12.96 2.72
C SER A 209 -0.76 12.81 4.25
N PRO A 210 -0.52 11.61 4.81
CA PRO A 210 -0.63 11.40 6.26
C PRO A 210 0.58 11.98 7.01
N SER A 211 0.36 13.00 7.83
CA SER A 211 1.43 13.69 8.60
C SER A 211 2.18 12.76 9.58
N ALA A 212 1.50 11.73 10.08
CA ALA A 212 2.09 10.70 10.94
C ALA A 212 3.08 9.78 10.21
N ALA A 213 3.18 9.84 8.88
CA ALA A 213 4.12 9.05 8.08
C ALA A 213 5.03 9.97 7.22
N PRO A 214 6.11 10.52 7.79
CA PRO A 214 6.99 11.47 7.10
C PRO A 214 7.57 10.96 5.77
N THR A 215 7.82 9.66 5.64
CA THR A 215 8.27 9.04 4.39
C THR A 215 7.20 9.12 3.29
N SER A 216 5.93 8.94 3.64
CA SER A 216 4.80 9.09 2.70
C SER A 216 4.62 10.56 2.29
N VAL A 217 4.80 11.49 3.22
CA VAL A 217 4.78 12.94 2.92
C VAL A 217 5.90 13.30 1.94
N ALA A 218 7.13 12.86 2.22
CA ALA A 218 8.29 13.12 1.36
C ALA A 218 8.12 12.49 -0.03
N PHE A 219 7.58 11.27 -0.11
CA PHE A 219 7.35 10.59 -1.38
C PHE A 219 6.25 11.29 -2.19
N THR A 220 5.16 11.70 -1.55
CA THR A 220 4.09 12.51 -2.17
C THR A 220 4.63 13.82 -2.73
N GLN A 221 5.55 14.47 -2.01
CA GLN A 221 6.17 15.72 -2.47
C GLN A 221 6.89 15.56 -3.81
N LYS A 222 7.58 14.44 -4.03
CA LYS A 222 8.28 14.18 -5.31
C LYS A 222 7.32 14.18 -6.51
N PHE A 223 6.08 13.70 -6.34
CA PHE A 223 5.06 13.75 -7.40
C PHE A 223 4.53 15.16 -7.61
N VAL A 224 4.26 15.89 -6.52
CA VAL A 224 3.83 17.29 -6.56
C VAL A 224 4.85 18.17 -7.29
N ASP A 225 6.13 18.04 -6.96
CA ASP A 225 7.22 18.76 -7.60
C ASP A 225 7.28 18.45 -9.10
N GLN A 226 7.14 17.17 -9.48
CA GLN A 226 7.17 16.75 -10.87
C GLN A 226 5.95 17.27 -11.67
N TRP A 227 4.76 17.28 -11.08
CA TRP A 227 3.57 17.86 -11.72
C TRP A 227 3.71 19.38 -11.88
N ASN A 228 4.20 20.07 -10.85
CA ASN A 228 4.44 21.51 -10.92
C ASN A 228 5.50 21.85 -11.98
N GLU A 229 6.57 21.06 -12.10
CA GLU A 229 7.56 21.21 -13.18
C GLU A 229 6.92 21.00 -14.56
N PHE A 230 6.02 20.01 -14.70
CA PHE A 230 5.28 19.80 -15.94
C PHE A 230 4.40 20.99 -16.33
N PHE A 231 3.58 21.50 -15.41
CA PHE A 231 2.65 22.59 -15.72
C PHE A 231 3.37 23.95 -15.81
N HIS A 232 4.19 24.31 -14.82
CA HIS A 232 4.79 25.65 -14.75
C HIS A 232 6.00 25.81 -15.66
N THR A 233 6.88 24.81 -15.73
CA THR A 233 8.12 24.92 -16.51
C THR A 233 7.94 24.38 -17.93
N PHE A 234 7.44 23.15 -18.08
CA PHE A 234 7.36 22.51 -19.39
C PHE A 234 6.20 23.06 -20.26
N LEU A 235 5.01 23.25 -19.68
CA LEU A 235 3.88 23.87 -20.39
C LEU A 235 3.89 25.40 -20.34
N GLY A 236 4.55 26.00 -19.34
CA GLY A 236 4.61 27.46 -19.19
C GLY A 236 3.31 28.09 -18.68
N VAL A 237 2.47 27.33 -17.96
CA VAL A 237 1.18 27.80 -17.44
C VAL A 237 1.23 28.12 -15.95
N THR A 238 0.38 29.03 -15.50
CA THR A 238 0.24 29.43 -14.08
C THR A 238 -0.78 28.60 -13.30
N ASN A 239 -1.52 27.71 -13.98
CA ASN A 239 -2.52 26.83 -13.38
C ASN A 239 -2.48 25.43 -14.04
N PRO A 240 -2.71 24.35 -13.27
CA PRO A 240 -2.87 24.31 -11.82
C PRO A 240 -1.52 24.31 -11.08
N THR A 241 -1.54 24.72 -9.82
CA THR A 241 -0.48 24.50 -8.83
C THR A 241 -0.90 23.34 -7.92
N PHE A 242 -0.05 22.32 -7.79
CA PHE A 242 -0.24 21.21 -6.86
C PHE A 242 0.42 21.54 -5.53
N THR A 243 -0.28 21.26 -4.43
CA THR A 243 0.27 21.44 -3.08
C THR A 243 0.10 20.16 -2.27
N ASN A 244 1.20 19.68 -1.71
CA ASN A 244 1.18 18.59 -0.74
C ASN A 244 0.73 19.13 0.63
N ASN A 245 -0.39 18.63 1.13
CA ASN A 245 -0.90 18.98 2.44
C ASN A 245 -0.84 17.75 3.37
N ALA A 246 0.12 17.77 4.29
CA ALA A 246 0.27 16.73 5.31
C ALA A 246 -0.75 16.94 6.43
N VAL A 247 -1.73 16.04 6.53
CA VAL A 247 -2.87 16.14 7.44
C VAL A 247 -2.94 14.95 8.40
N ASP A 248 -3.69 15.10 9.49
CA ASP A 248 -3.93 13.97 10.41
C ASP A 248 -4.64 12.81 9.70
N PHE A 249 -4.18 11.59 9.94
CA PHE A 249 -4.72 10.41 9.27
C PHE A 249 -6.19 10.15 9.62
N ASN A 250 -6.53 10.15 10.91
CA ASN A 250 -7.86 9.75 11.38
C ASN A 250 -8.87 10.91 11.37
N ALA A 251 -8.41 12.12 11.71
CA ALA A 251 -9.28 13.27 11.87
C ALA A 251 -9.56 13.99 10.53
N GLU A 252 -8.65 13.90 9.56
CA GLU A 252 -8.74 14.65 8.30
C GLU A 252 -8.72 13.73 7.08
N LEU A 253 -7.65 12.95 6.89
CA LEU A 253 -7.45 12.18 5.65
C LEU A 253 -8.58 11.16 5.44
N VAL A 254 -8.80 10.27 6.41
CA VAL A 254 -9.82 9.22 6.33
C VAL A 254 -11.23 9.77 6.11
N PRO A 255 -11.77 10.71 6.92
CA PRO A 255 -13.11 11.21 6.69
C PRO A 255 -13.23 11.97 5.36
N ARG A 256 -12.22 12.74 4.94
CA ARG A 256 -12.26 13.43 3.64
C ARG A 256 -12.26 12.45 2.46
N ALA A 257 -11.47 11.38 2.54
CA ALA A 257 -11.37 10.39 1.47
C ALA A 257 -12.59 9.46 1.36
N PHE A 258 -13.07 8.93 2.49
CA PHE A 258 -14.02 7.82 2.50
C PHE A 258 -15.45 8.23 2.87
N LEU A 259 -15.62 9.09 3.86
CA LEU A 259 -16.95 9.53 4.29
C LEU A 259 -17.45 10.65 3.38
N TYR A 260 -16.77 11.79 3.44
CA TYR A 260 -17.19 13.02 2.79
C TYR A 260 -16.88 13.05 1.29
N ARG A 261 -15.86 12.29 0.86
CA ARG A 261 -15.37 12.25 -0.52
C ARG A 261 -15.05 13.66 -1.08
N ASN A 262 -14.60 14.56 -0.21
CA ASN A 262 -14.33 15.99 -0.47
C ASN A 262 -12.81 16.29 -0.56
N PHE A 263 -12.11 15.51 -1.37
CA PHE A 263 -10.68 15.65 -1.63
C PHE A 263 -10.43 15.80 -3.13
N ASP A 264 -9.26 16.31 -3.48
CA ASP A 264 -8.77 16.36 -4.86
C ASP A 264 -7.93 15.10 -5.15
N ILE A 265 -6.77 14.97 -4.48
CA ILE A 265 -5.91 13.78 -4.54
C ILE A 265 -5.48 13.43 -3.10
N TYR A 266 -5.31 12.15 -2.78
CA TYR A 266 -4.63 11.72 -1.54
C TYR A 266 -3.59 10.63 -1.82
N PHE A 267 -2.61 10.48 -0.94
CA PHE A 267 -1.73 9.31 -0.87
C PHE A 267 -2.14 8.39 0.28
N LEU A 268 -2.40 7.11 -0.02
CA LEU A 268 -2.69 6.08 0.99
C LEU A 268 -2.13 4.72 0.58
N CYS A 269 -2.06 3.84 1.58
CA CYS A 269 -1.66 2.46 1.43
C CYS A 269 -2.72 1.49 1.95
N TRP A 270 -2.74 0.28 1.38
CA TRP A 270 -3.69 -0.77 1.70
C TRP A 270 -3.00 -2.09 1.91
N GLY A 271 -3.39 -2.82 2.96
CA GLY A 271 -3.20 -4.26 3.06
C GLY A 271 -4.23 -4.98 2.19
N LEU A 272 -3.81 -6.02 1.48
CA LEU A 272 -4.63 -6.73 0.49
C LEU A 272 -4.85 -8.18 0.90
N GLY A 273 -5.93 -8.74 0.37
CA GLY A 273 -6.16 -10.18 0.38
C GLY A 273 -5.23 -10.93 -0.56
N ARG A 274 -5.14 -12.26 -0.37
CA ARG A 274 -4.46 -13.16 -1.31
C ARG A 274 -5.24 -13.40 -2.60
N PHE A 275 -6.53 -13.07 -2.59
CA PHE A 275 -7.38 -13.07 -3.76
C PHE A 275 -7.62 -11.61 -4.16
N PRO A 276 -7.62 -11.29 -5.46
CA PRO A 276 -7.78 -9.91 -5.93
C PRO A 276 -9.26 -9.46 -5.96
N ASP A 277 -10.07 -9.90 -4.99
CA ASP A 277 -11.48 -9.48 -4.84
C ASP A 277 -11.61 -8.00 -4.45
N TYR A 278 -10.60 -7.47 -3.75
CA TYR A 278 -10.49 -6.03 -3.45
C TYR A 278 -10.58 -5.12 -4.69
N LEU A 279 -10.34 -5.66 -5.90
CA LEU A 279 -10.55 -4.90 -7.13
C LEU A 279 -12.02 -4.47 -7.29
N TYR A 280 -12.97 -5.33 -6.92
CA TYR A 280 -14.39 -4.97 -6.88
C TYR A 280 -14.63 -3.86 -5.85
N ASP A 281 -14.13 -4.05 -4.63
CA ASP A 281 -14.34 -3.09 -3.53
C ASP A 281 -13.78 -1.69 -3.86
N PHE A 282 -12.63 -1.64 -4.56
CA PHE A 282 -11.91 -0.40 -4.83
C PHE A 282 -12.38 0.31 -6.10
N PHE A 283 -12.89 -0.43 -7.09
CA PHE A 283 -13.08 0.10 -8.43
C PHE A 283 -14.48 -0.06 -9.01
N HIS A 284 -15.33 -0.94 -8.45
CA HIS A 284 -16.70 -1.07 -8.92
C HIS A 284 -17.55 0.14 -8.46
N SER A 285 -18.37 0.69 -9.35
CA SER A 285 -19.14 1.91 -9.09
C SER A 285 -20.15 1.77 -7.95
N SER A 286 -20.66 0.56 -7.68
CA SER A 286 -21.54 0.28 -6.54
C SER A 286 -20.87 0.48 -5.17
N GLN A 287 -19.54 0.68 -5.15
CA GLN A 287 -18.77 0.91 -3.94
C GLN A 287 -18.47 2.39 -3.72
N ASP A 288 -18.99 3.29 -4.56
CA ASP A 288 -18.98 4.73 -4.34
C ASP A 288 -20.16 5.14 -3.44
N PHE A 289 -19.97 5.00 -2.14
CA PHE A 289 -20.88 5.48 -1.11
C PHE A 289 -20.07 5.90 0.14
N PRO A 290 -20.66 6.60 1.13
CA PRO A 290 -19.96 6.91 2.37
C PRO A 290 -19.34 5.68 3.03
N TRP A 291 -18.03 5.70 3.27
CA TRP A 291 -17.22 4.58 3.78
C TRP A 291 -16.96 3.41 2.81
N GLY A 292 -17.41 3.52 1.55
CA GLY A 292 -17.03 2.58 0.50
C GLY A 292 -15.56 2.74 0.08
N TYR A 293 -14.94 1.66 -0.39
CA TYR A 293 -13.52 1.65 -0.75
C TYR A 293 -13.22 2.20 -2.15
N ASN A 294 -14.24 2.42 -2.98
CA ASN A 294 -14.14 3.26 -4.18
C ASN A 294 -14.15 4.76 -3.81
N SER A 295 -13.25 5.14 -2.91
CA SER A 295 -13.05 6.53 -2.49
C SER A 295 -12.70 7.46 -3.66
N PRO A 296 -11.92 7.06 -4.70
CA PRO A 296 -11.73 7.87 -5.91
C PRO A 296 -13.02 8.16 -6.69
N GLY A 297 -14.08 7.34 -6.56
CA GLY A 297 -15.34 7.53 -7.27
C GLY A 297 -15.27 7.13 -8.74
N ILE A 298 -14.55 6.04 -9.03
CA ILE A 298 -14.47 5.46 -10.37
C ILE A 298 -15.85 4.92 -10.74
N ALA A 299 -16.33 5.32 -11.91
CA ALA A 299 -17.58 4.86 -12.47
C ALA A 299 -17.40 4.66 -13.98
N ASP A 300 -17.10 3.42 -14.37
CA ASP A 300 -16.95 3.01 -15.76
C ASP A 300 -17.75 1.72 -15.98
N PRO A 301 -18.84 1.75 -16.78
CA PRO A 301 -19.69 0.57 -16.97
C PRO A 301 -18.98 -0.63 -17.60
N THR A 302 -17.88 -0.40 -18.33
CA THR A 302 -17.10 -1.48 -18.92
C THR A 302 -16.26 -2.16 -17.85
N LEU A 303 -15.61 -1.38 -16.98
CA LEU A 303 -14.88 -1.88 -15.83
C LEU A 303 -15.81 -2.59 -14.85
N ASP A 304 -16.97 -2.01 -14.54
CA ASP A 304 -17.97 -2.62 -13.66
C ASP A 304 -18.41 -3.99 -14.15
N ALA A 305 -18.53 -4.19 -15.47
CA ALA A 305 -18.91 -5.49 -16.04
C ALA A 305 -17.79 -6.56 -15.95
N TYR A 306 -16.53 -6.14 -15.75
CA TYR A 306 -15.40 -7.06 -15.58
C TYR A 306 -15.13 -7.43 -14.11
N LEU A 307 -15.63 -6.63 -13.15
CA LEU A 307 -15.45 -6.80 -11.71
C LEU A 307 -16.63 -7.55 -11.09
#